data_AF-A0AAD6PHH0-F1
#
_entry.id   AF-A0AAD6PHH0-F1
#
_cell.length_a   1.000
_cell.length_b   1.000
_cell.length_c   1.000
_cell.angle_alpha   90.00
_cell.angle_beta   90.00
_cell.angle_gamma   90.00
#
_symmetry.space_group_name_H-M   'P 1'
#
loop_
_entity.id
_entity.type
_entity.pdbx_description
1 polymer ?
#
loop_
_entity_poly.entity_id
_entity_poly.type
_entity_poly.pdbx_seq_one_letter_code
_entity_poly.pdbx_strand_id
1 'polypeptide(L)'
;MVKSSDSGVAPFLKKCYEMVDDESTNSIISWSQTNDSFVIWDLTEFSVHLLPKYFKHSNSSSFVRQLNIYGSTELCSNGNKT
;
A
#
# COMPACT_ATOMS: atom_id res chain seq x y z
N MET A 1 11.19 4.71 -30.01
CA MET A 1 11.29 5.27 -28.64
C MET A 1 9.87 5.51 -28.13
N VAL A 2 9.16 4.47 -27.69
CA VAL A 2 7.86 4.63 -27.04
C VAL A 2 8.09 4.79 -25.55
N LYS A 3 7.91 6.00 -25.04
CA LYS A 3 7.72 6.22 -23.60
C LYS A 3 6.29 5.81 -23.29
N SER A 4 6.09 4.58 -22.81
CA SER A 4 4.83 4.22 -22.15
C SER A 4 4.86 4.83 -20.76
N SER A 5 4.19 5.98 -20.67
CA SER A 5 3.82 6.74 -19.48
C SER A 5 3.27 5.87 -18.36
N ASP A 6 3.75 6.12 -17.13
CA ASP A 6 3.14 5.77 -15.83
C ASP A 6 2.47 4.38 -15.80
N SER A 7 3.25 3.37 -15.44
CA SER A 7 2.77 2.02 -15.10
C SER A 7 1.41 2.09 -14.41
N GLY A 8 0.38 1.38 -14.93
CA GLY A 8 -1.02 1.38 -14.47
C GLY A 8 -1.26 0.87 -13.05
N VAL A 9 -0.33 1.12 -12.14
CA VAL A 9 -0.37 0.89 -10.71
C VAL A 9 -1.34 1.87 -10.10
N ALA A 10 -2.31 1.36 -9.35
CA ALA A 10 -3.32 2.20 -8.72
C ALA A 10 -2.68 3.26 -7.81
N PRO A 11 -3.18 4.51 -7.79
CA PRO A 11 -2.67 5.57 -6.91
C PRO A 11 -2.62 5.19 -5.43
N PHE A 12 -3.50 4.28 -5.01
CA PHE A 12 -3.48 3.68 -3.68
C PHE A 12 -2.19 2.92 -3.40
N LEU A 13 -1.76 2.04 -4.31
CA LEU A 13 -0.56 1.20 -4.14
C LEU A 13 0.69 2.05 -4.09
N LYS A 14 0.80 3.06 -4.95
CA LYS A 14 1.92 4.00 -4.95
C LYS A 14 2.05 4.71 -3.60
N LYS A 15 0.94 5.24 -3.08
CA LYS A 15 0.91 5.90 -1.76
C LYS A 15 1.15 4.94 -0.60
N CYS A 16 0.65 3.70 -0.69
CA CYS A 16 0.93 2.68 0.31
C CYS A 16 2.41 2.38 0.36
N TYR A 17 3.04 2.16 -0.80
CA TYR A 17 4.46 1.92 -0.88
C TYR A 17 5.26 3.09 -0.31
N GLU A 18 4.99 4.33 -0.75
CA GLU A 18 5.63 5.55 -0.22
C GLU A 18 5.45 5.70 1.30
N MET A 19 4.31 5.26 1.86
CA MET A 19 4.06 5.31 3.29
C MET A 19 4.87 4.26 4.05
N VAL A 20 4.97 3.02 3.57
CA VAL A 20 5.74 1.95 4.24
C VAL A 20 7.25 2.13 4.07
N ASP A 21 7.69 2.70 2.95
CA ASP A 21 9.10 2.97 2.63
C ASP A 21 9.68 4.16 3.41
N ASP A 22 8.83 4.97 4.05
CA ASP A 22 9.25 6.11 4.86
C ASP A 22 9.73 5.65 6.25
N GLU A 23 11.04 5.77 6.49
CA GLU A 23 11.69 5.41 7.76
C GLU A 23 11.10 6.14 8.97
N SER A 24 10.51 7.34 8.79
CA SER A 24 9.85 8.07 9.88
C SER A 24 8.59 7.39 10.39
N THR A 25 8.03 6.47 9.59
CA THR A 25 6.82 5.72 9.92
C THR A 25 7.10 4.31 10.43
N ASN A 26 8.37 3.85 10.41
CA ASN A 26 8.80 2.51 10.81
C ASN A 26 8.36 2.09 12.23
N SER A 27 8.13 3.05 13.13
CA SER A 27 7.61 2.79 14.48
C SER A 27 6.15 2.34 14.48
N ILE A 28 5.39 2.64 13.42
CA ILE A 28 3.96 2.38 13.29
C ILE A 28 3.69 1.35 12.18
N ILE A 29 4.37 1.48 11.03
CA ILE A 29 4.28 0.56 9.88
C ILE A 29 5.67 0.41 9.27
N SER A 30 6.10 -0.82 9.02
CA SER A 30 7.42 -1.07 8.42
C SER A 30 7.40 -2.26 7.48
N TRP A 31 8.36 -2.31 6.57
CA TRP A 31 8.65 -3.51 5.79
C TRP A 31 9.07 -4.68 6.71
N SER A 32 8.72 -5.90 6.31
CA SER A 32 9.27 -7.13 6.85
C SER A 32 10.75 -7.26 6.48
N GLN A 33 11.50 -8.13 7.15
CA GLN A 33 12.93 -8.37 6.83
C GLN A 33 13.15 -8.81 5.38
N THR A 34 12.13 -9.37 4.73
CA THR A 34 12.16 -9.86 3.35
C THR A 34 11.68 -8.81 2.34
N ASN A 35 11.22 -7.63 2.79
CA ASN A 35 10.68 -6.54 1.95
C ASN A 35 9.56 -6.99 0.98
N ASP A 36 8.90 -8.10 1.29
CA ASP A 36 7.80 -8.69 0.50
C ASP A 36 6.43 -8.38 1.10
N SER A 37 6.41 -7.90 2.34
CA SER A 37 5.23 -7.66 3.14
C SER A 37 5.54 -6.55 4.14
N PHE A 38 4.50 -5.94 4.69
CA PHE A 38 4.64 -4.92 5.71
C PHE A 38 3.81 -5.28 6.94
N VAL A 39 4.27 -4.81 8.08
CA VAL A 39 3.64 -5.05 9.38
C VAL A 39 3.21 -3.72 9.96
N ILE A 40 1.97 -3.68 10.45
CA ILE A 40 1.46 -2.54 11.21
C ILE A 40 1.61 -2.86 12.69
N TRP A 41 2.49 -2.13 13.36
CA TRP A 41 2.81 -2.29 14.78
C TRP A 41 1.74 -1.66 15.67
N ASP A 42 1.22 -0.49 15.29
CA ASP A 42 0.17 0.20 16.02
C ASP A 42 -0.95 0.67 15.08
N LEU A 43 -2.09 -0.04 15.12
CA LEU A 43 -3.25 0.27 14.30
C LEU A 43 -3.94 1.60 14.70
N THR A 44 -3.81 2.02 15.95
CA THR A 44 -4.42 3.26 16.46
C THR A 44 -3.66 4.45 15.92
N GLU A 45 -2.34 4.47 16.13
CA GLU A 45 -1.43 5.49 15.59
C GLU A 45 -1.50 5.52 14.06
N PHE A 46 -1.55 4.35 13.41
CA PHE A 46 -1.72 4.25 11.96
C PHE A 46 -2.99 4.98 11.48
N SER A 47 -4.12 4.76 12.16
CA SER A 47 -5.39 5.33 11.75
C SER A 47 -5.50 6.84 12.01
N VAL A 48 -4.92 7.31 13.12
CA VAL A 48 -5.03 8.70 13.58
C VAL A 48 -3.95 9.61 12.95
N HIS A 49 -2.74 9.09 12.75
CA HIS A 49 -1.60 9.90 12.32
C HIS A 49 -1.15 9.63 10.88
N LEU A 50 -1.10 8.36 10.46
CA LEU A 50 -0.63 8.02 9.10
C LEU A 50 -1.73 8.15 8.05
N LEU A 51 -2.90 7.56 8.29
CA LEU A 51 -3.99 7.60 7.31
C LEU A 51 -4.38 9.01 6.86
N PRO A 52 -4.59 10.02 7.74
CA PRO A 52 -4.89 11.38 7.29
C PRO A 52 -3.70 12.11 6.64
N LYS A 53 -2.46 11.66 6.86
CA LYS A 53 -1.25 12.21 6.22
C LYS A 53 -1.13 11.75 4.77
N TYR A 54 -1.42 10.47 4.48
CA TYR A 54 -1.27 9.88 3.14
C TYR A 54 -2.59 9.80 2.34
N PHE A 55 -3.73 9.64 3.03
CA PHE A 55 -5.06 9.48 2.47
C PHE A 55 -6.04 10.56 2.97
N LYS A 56 -7.14 10.76 2.25
CA LYS A 56 -8.19 11.73 2.63
C LYS A 56 -9.19 11.16 3.66
N HIS A 57 -8.87 10.05 4.30
CA HIS A 57 -9.71 9.39 5.30
C HIS A 57 -8.84 8.79 6.40
N SER A 58 -9.36 8.69 7.62
CA SER A 58 -8.72 8.04 8.77
C SER A 58 -9.25 6.64 9.06
N ASN A 59 -10.06 6.06 8.16
CA ASN A 59 -10.69 4.77 8.40
C ASN A 59 -9.79 3.61 7.94
N SER A 60 -9.27 2.84 8.91
CA SER A 60 -8.48 1.64 8.67
C SER A 60 -9.23 0.54 7.92
N SER A 61 -10.55 0.41 8.11
CA SER A 61 -11.36 -0.56 7.37
C SER A 61 -11.40 -0.26 5.87
N SER A 62 -11.44 1.02 5.48
CA SER A 62 -11.35 1.43 4.06
C SER A 62 -9.99 1.09 3.47
N PHE A 63 -8.93 1.30 4.26
CA PHE A 63 -7.56 0.96 3.86
C PHE A 63 -7.38 -0.55 3.67
N VAL A 64 -7.81 -1.36 4.64
CA VAL A 64 -7.79 -2.84 4.56
C VAL A 64 -8.62 -3.34 3.38
N ARG A 65 -9.78 -2.72 3.09
CA ARG A 65 -10.57 -3.09 1.92
C ARG A 65 -9.82 -2.83 0.61
N GLN A 66 -9.16 -1.67 0.47
CA GLN A 66 -8.36 -1.39 -0.71
C GLN A 66 -7.17 -2.35 -0.82
N LEU A 67 -6.48 -2.66 0.28
CA LEU A 67 -5.46 -3.71 0.32
C LEU A 67 -6.02 -5.07 -0.12
N ASN A 68 -7.19 -5.48 0.38
CA ASN A 68 -7.79 -6.76 0.01
C ASN A 68 -8.15 -6.81 -1.48
N ILE A 69 -8.59 -5.69 -2.07
CA ILE A 69 -8.83 -5.60 -3.51
C ILE A 69 -7.51 -5.78 -4.25
N TYR A 70 -6.50 -4.96 -3.98
CA TYR A 70 -5.25 -5.00 -4.77
C TYR A 70 -4.37 -6.22 -4.48
N GLY A 71 -4.24 -6.63 -3.21
CA GLY A 71 -3.53 -7.83 -2.78
C GLY A 71 -4.17 -9.12 -3.29
N SER A 72 -5.48 -9.14 -3.54
CA SER A 72 -6.13 -10.27 -4.24
C SER A 72 -6.05 -10.16 -5.77
N THR A 73 -5.86 -8.96 -6.33
CA THR A 73 -5.85 -8.74 -7.79
C THR A 73 -4.53 -9.14 -8.44
N GLU A 74 -3.41 -9.14 -7.71
CA GLU A 74 -2.15 -9.71 -8.21
C GLU A 74 -2.27 -11.21 -8.52
N LEU A 75 -3.20 -11.92 -7.86
CA LEU A 75 -3.51 -13.32 -8.16
C LEU A 75 -4.40 -13.52 -9.39
N CYS A 76 -5.10 -12.49 -9.88
CA CYS A 76 -6.02 -12.60 -11.03
C CYS A 76 -5.57 -11.85 -12.30
N SER A 77 -4.46 -11.11 -12.27
CA SER A 77 -3.94 -10.40 -13.46
C SER A 77 -2.88 -11.16 -14.27
N ASN A 78 -2.63 -12.43 -13.96
CA ASN A 78 -2.03 -13.36 -14.93
C ASN A 78 -3.12 -14.07 -15.74
N GLY A 79 -3.82 -13.28 -16.55
CA GLY A 79 -4.54 -13.81 -17.71
C GLY A 79 -3.52 -14.28 -18.73
N ASN A 80 -3.34 -15.60 -18.78
CA ASN A 80 -2.48 -16.35 -19.70
C ASN A 80 -2.27 -15.71 -21.08
N LYS A 81 -1.01 -15.42 -21.41
CA LYS A 81 -0.51 -15.62 -22.77
C LYS A 81 -0.41 -17.13 -22.99
N THR A 82 -1.34 -17.69 -23.76
CA THR A 82 -1.14 -18.88 -24.60
C THR A 82 -2.01 -18.74 -25.83
#